data_AF-A0AA37HHT9-F1
#
_entry.id   AF-A0AA37HHT9-F1
#
_cell.length_a   1.000
_cell.length_b   1.000
_cell.length_c   1.000
_cell.angle_alpha   90.00
_cell.angle_beta   90.00
_cell.angle_gamma   90.00
#
_symmetry.space_group_name_H-M   'P 1'
#
loop_
_entity.id
_entity.type
_entity.pdbx_description
1 polymer ?
#
loop_
_entity_poly.entity_id
_entity_poly.type
_entity_poly.pdbx_seq_one_letter_code
_entity_poly.pdbx_strand_id
1 'polypeptide(L)'
;MFVVRHGKAVARHALTFLRQAPEAAGGREVCDQGDDTCRRNGTARMGDDKRTSVVDADCRSWDIPNLWICDGSVFPTVGGSTRR
;
A
#
# COMPACT_ATOMS: atom_id res chain seq x y z
N MET A 1 2.92 -16.55 -11.66
CA MET A 1 2.10 -15.33 -11.85
C MET A 1 0.77 -15.49 -11.11
N PHE A 2 0.74 -15.35 -9.78
CA PHE A 2 -0.45 -15.69 -8.95
C PHE A 2 -0.67 -14.75 -7.74
N VAL A 3 -0.25 -13.48 -7.78
CA VAL A 3 -0.27 -12.62 -6.56
C VAL A 3 -1.18 -11.38 -6.64
N VAL A 4 -1.79 -11.04 -7.79
CA VAL A 4 -2.57 -9.78 -7.93
C VAL A 4 -4.07 -9.99 -8.17
N ARG A 5 -4.62 -11.18 -7.84
CA ARG A 5 -6.04 -11.47 -8.15
C ARG A 5 -7.00 -11.01 -7.04
N HIS A 6 -6.61 -11.15 -5.77
CA HIS A 6 -7.47 -10.80 -4.63
C HIS A 6 -7.64 -9.29 -4.44
N GLY A 7 -6.56 -8.51 -4.52
CA GLY A 7 -6.64 -7.04 -4.36
C GLY A 7 -7.53 -6.36 -5.39
N LYS A 8 -7.46 -6.80 -6.66
CA LYS A 8 -8.33 -6.29 -7.74
C LYS A 8 -9.80 -6.64 -7.53
N ALA A 9 -10.10 -7.80 -6.94
CA ALA A 9 -11.48 -8.20 -6.64
C ALA A 9 -12.08 -7.34 -5.53
N VAL A 10 -11.31 -7.06 -4.47
CA VAL A 10 -11.72 -6.19 -3.36
C VAL A 10 -11.92 -4.75 -3.84
N ALA A 11 -10.99 -4.21 -4.63
CA ALA A 11 -11.10 -2.87 -5.20
C ALA A 11 -12.34 -2.72 -6.08
N ARG A 12 -12.61 -3.70 -6.97
CA ARG A 12 -13.81 -3.70 -7.81
C ARG A 12 -15.10 -3.70 -6.99
N HIS A 13 -15.17 -4.54 -5.96
CA HIS A 13 -16.34 -4.59 -5.08
C HIS A 13 -16.56 -3.26 -4.35
N ALA A 14 -15.49 -2.66 -3.82
CA ALA A 14 -15.54 -1.37 -3.14
C ALA A 14 -16.03 -0.26 -4.07
N LEU A 15 -15.55 -0.20 -5.32
CA LEU A 15 -16.02 0.77 -6.31
C LEU A 15 -17.51 0.60 -6.64
N THR A 16 -17.97 -0.65 -6.82
CA THR A 16 -19.41 -0.93 -7.03
C THR A 16 -20.26 -0.45 -5.86
N PHE A 17 -19.80 -0.63 -4.63
CA PHE A 17 -20.50 -0.16 -3.42
C PHE A 17 -20.50 1.38 -3.30
N LEU A 18 -19.33 2.01 -3.50
CA LEU A 18 -19.17 3.46 -3.35
C LEU A 18 -19.99 4.26 -4.36
N ARG A 19 -20.25 3.72 -5.56
CA ARG A 19 -21.10 4.34 -6.58
C ARG A 19 -22.55 4.54 -6.14
N GLN A 20 -23.05 3.68 -5.24
CA GLN A 20 -24.46 3.71 -4.83
C GLN A 20 -24.85 5.02 -4.13
N ALA A 21 -23.95 5.59 -3.33
CA ALA A 21 -24.22 6.82 -2.57
C ALA A 21 -24.41 8.06 -3.47
N PRO A 22 -23.47 8.42 -4.38
CA PRO A 22 -23.65 9.56 -5.27
C PRO A 22 -24.76 9.33 -6.31
N GLU A 23 -25.02 8.10 -6.75
CA GLU A 23 -26.15 7.79 -7.64
C GLU A 23 -27.50 8.04 -6.95
N ALA A 24 -27.66 7.60 -5.69
CA ALA A 24 -28.86 7.86 -4.90
C ALA A 24 -29.07 9.36 -4.60
N ALA A 25 -28.00 10.15 -4.58
CA ALA A 25 -28.05 11.61 -4.43
C ALA A 25 -28.31 12.36 -5.75
N GLY A 26 -28.46 11.67 -6.88
CA GLY A 26 -28.73 12.27 -8.19
C GLY A 26 -27.49 12.72 -8.98
N GLY A 27 -26.29 12.25 -8.61
CA GLY A 27 -25.05 12.54 -9.34
C GLY A 27 -25.08 11.96 -10.77
N ARG A 28 -24.92 12.81 -11.79
CA ARG A 28 -24.94 12.40 -13.21
C ARG A 28 -23.56 12.12 -13.83
N GLU A 29 -22.47 12.45 -13.14
CA GLU A 29 -21.09 12.26 -13.63
C GLU A 29 -20.19 11.63 -12.56
N VAL A 30 -20.52 10.39 -12.16
CA VAL A 30 -19.73 9.66 -11.16
C VAL A 30 -18.49 9.03 -11.81
N CYS A 31 -17.35 9.68 -11.62
CA CYS A 31 -16.04 9.22 -12.08
C CYS A 31 -15.42 8.21 -11.10
N ASP A 32 -14.87 7.12 -11.64
CA ASP A 32 -14.04 6.20 -10.85
C ASP A 32 -12.58 6.63 -10.93
N GLN A 33 -11.98 6.93 -9.78
CA GLN A 33 -10.53 7.08 -9.66
C GLN A 33 -9.96 5.82 -9.01
N GLY A 34 -9.21 5.05 -9.80
CA GLY A 34 -8.73 3.71 -9.43
C GLY A 34 -7.40 3.72 -8.66
N ASP A 35 -6.34 3.29 -9.34
CA ASP A 35 -5.03 2.86 -8.79
C ASP A 35 -4.18 3.94 -8.08
N ASP A 36 -4.77 5.06 -7.67
CA ASP A 36 -4.06 6.11 -6.93
C ASP A 36 -4.28 5.99 -5.43
N THR A 37 -3.59 5.01 -4.82
CA THR A 37 -3.68 4.79 -3.38
C THR A 37 -2.78 5.71 -2.55
N CYS A 38 -1.89 6.47 -3.21
CA CYS A 38 -0.82 7.32 -2.65
C CYS A 38 0.02 6.72 -1.49
N ARG A 39 -0.12 5.42 -1.21
CA ARG A 39 0.61 4.67 -0.18
C ARG A 39 1.61 3.72 -0.82
N ARG A 40 2.68 4.26 -1.39
CA ARG A 40 3.79 3.44 -1.91
C ARG A 40 4.64 2.96 -0.73
N ASN A 41 4.95 1.67 -0.68
CA ASN A 41 5.64 1.01 0.44
C ASN A 41 6.45 -0.19 -0.06
N GLY A 42 7.33 -0.70 0.81
CA GLY A 42 8.10 -1.92 0.57
C GLY A 42 9.31 -1.77 -0.37
N THR A 43 9.68 -0.55 -0.77
CA THR A 43 10.86 -0.29 -1.62
C THR A 43 12.20 -0.45 -0.89
N ALA A 44 12.20 -0.38 0.44
CA ALA A 44 13.34 -0.62 1.31
C ALA A 44 12.96 -1.63 2.42
N ARG A 45 12.37 -2.75 2.01
CA ARG A 45 11.74 -3.75 2.88
C ARG A 45 12.60 -4.12 4.09
N MET A 46 12.02 -4.01 5.28
CA MET A 46 12.55 -4.53 6.54
C MET A 46 12.45 -6.07 6.62
N GLY A 47 13.43 -6.72 7.22
CA GLY A 47 13.39 -8.18 7.43
C GLY A 47 14.50 -8.67 8.34
N ASP A 48 14.61 -9.99 8.45
CA ASP A 48 15.57 -10.73 9.31
C ASP A 48 16.78 -11.28 8.54
N ASP A 49 16.73 -11.30 7.20
CA ASP A 49 17.81 -11.76 6.34
C ASP A 49 18.23 -10.67 5.32
N LYS A 50 19.52 -10.31 5.33
CA LYS A 50 20.17 -9.39 4.37
C LYS A 50 19.96 -9.77 2.90
N ARG A 51 19.74 -11.05 2.59
CA ARG A 51 19.48 -11.50 1.21
C ARG A 51 18.08 -11.18 0.71
N THR A 52 17.13 -10.91 1.61
CA THR A 52 15.72 -10.71 1.27
C THR A 52 15.15 -9.38 1.77
N SER A 53 15.97 -8.58 2.46
CA SER A 53 15.60 -7.29 3.06
C SER A 53 16.72 -6.25 2.91
N VAL A 54 16.36 -4.97 2.97
CA VAL A 54 17.27 -3.83 2.83
C VAL A 54 17.70 -3.27 4.19
N VAL A 55 16.79 -3.37 5.18
CA VAL A 55 17.04 -2.93 6.55
C VAL A 55 16.66 -4.01 7.56
N ASP A 56 17.29 -3.96 8.73
CA ASP A 56 16.95 -4.79 9.89
C ASP A 56 15.71 -4.25 10.64
N ALA A 57 15.33 -4.93 11.74
CA ALA A 57 14.18 -4.57 12.57
C ALA A 57 14.27 -3.16 13.19
N ASP A 58 15.47 -2.60 13.30
CA ASP A 58 15.73 -1.24 13.81
C ASP A 58 15.76 -0.20 12.66
N CYS A 59 15.32 -0.60 11.46
CA CYS A 59 15.34 0.19 10.23
C CYS A 59 16.76 0.62 9.80
N ARG A 60 17.79 -0.11 10.24
CA ARG A 60 19.20 0.15 9.90
C ARG A 60 19.60 -0.62 8.65
N SER A 61 20.37 0.01 7.77
CA SER A 61 20.86 -0.63 6.55
C SER A 61 21.85 -1.76 6.87
N TRP A 62 21.71 -2.88 6.16
CA TRP A 62 22.66 -4.00 6.23
C TRP A 62 24.04 -3.71 5.65
N ASP A 63 24.16 -2.70 4.78
CA ASP A 63 25.40 -2.36 4.08
C ASP A 63 26.13 -1.18 4.72
N ILE A 64 25.38 -0.25 5.32
CA ILE A 64 25.92 0.99 5.87
C ILE A 64 25.53 1.07 7.35
N PRO A 65 26.46 0.77 8.29
CA PRO A 65 26.15 0.71 9.71
C PRO A 65 25.67 2.04 10.32
N ASN A 66 25.84 3.17 9.66
CA ASN A 66 25.40 4.48 10.16
C ASN A 66 24.24 5.07 9.36
N LEU A 67 23.49 4.25 8.61
CA LEU A 67 22.33 4.68 7.83
C LEU A 67 21.04 4.02 8.35
N TRP A 68 20.02 4.85 8.59
CA TRP A 68 18.67 4.46 8.97
C TRP A 68 17.64 5.01 7.98
N ILE A 69 16.56 4.26 7.76
CA ILE A 69 15.47 4.65 6.85
C ILE A 69 14.18 4.78 7.66
N CYS A 70 13.61 5.99 7.73
CA CYS A 70 12.34 6.26 8.43
C CYS A 70 11.25 6.69 7.44
N ASP A 71 10.83 5.77 6.58
CA ASP A 71 9.80 6.01 5.55
C ASP A 71 8.90 4.77 5.36
N GLY A 72 7.73 4.95 4.76
CA GLY A 72 6.79 3.86 4.44
C GLY A 72 7.38 2.75 3.56
N SER A 73 8.50 3.02 2.88
CA SER A 73 9.32 2.04 2.17
C SER A 73 9.81 0.86 3.01
N VAL A 74 9.97 1.00 4.34
CA VAL A 74 10.46 -0.09 5.20
C VAL A 74 9.41 -1.13 5.52
N PHE A 75 8.11 -0.77 5.46
CA PHE A 75 7.04 -1.67 5.87
C PHE A 75 6.91 -2.87 4.92
N PRO A 76 7.02 -4.12 5.42
CA PRO A 76 6.86 -5.33 4.61
C PRO A 76 5.43 -5.54 4.11
N THR A 77 4.46 -5.01 4.86
CA THR A 77 3.01 -5.06 4.57
C THR A 77 2.36 -3.74 4.97
N VAL A 78 1.28 -3.38 4.29
CA VAL A 78 0.54 -2.14 4.58
C VAL A 78 -0.95 -2.35 4.71
N GLY A 79 -1.55 -1.68 5.70
CA GLY A 79 -2.98 -1.65 5.93
C GLY A 79 -3.67 -0.49 5.21
N GLY A 80 -5.00 -0.56 5.10
CA GLY A 80 -5.82 0.47 4.44
C GLY A 80 -6.05 1.74 5.26
N SER A 81 -5.38 1.90 6.40
CA SER A 81 -5.63 2.96 7.37
C SER A 81 -4.38 3.82 7.55
N THR A 82 -4.51 5.14 7.38
CA THR A 82 -3.48 6.10 7.80
C THR A 82 -3.89 6.65 9.16
N ARG A 83 -2.95 6.72 10.11
CA ARG A 83 -3.18 7.43 11.38
C ARG A 83 -3.23 8.93 11.09
N ARG A 84 -4.27 9.62 11.59
CA ARG A 84 -4.31 11.08 11.64
C ARG A 84 -3.42 11.61 12.76
#